data_AF-A0A3P7M2L9-F1
#
_entry.id   AF-A0A3P7M2L9-F1
#
_cell.length_a   1.000
_cell.length_b   1.000
_cell.length_c   1.000
_cell.angle_alpha   90.00
_cell.angle_beta   90.00
_cell.angle_gamma   90.00
#
_symmetry.space_group_name_H-M   'P 1'
#
loop_
_entity.id
_entity.type
_entity.pdbx_description
1 polymer ?
#
loop_
_entity_poly.entity_id
_entity_poly.type
_entity_poly.pdbx_seq_one_letter_code
_entity_poly.pdbx_strand_id
1 'polypeptide(L)'
;MGGASMPPDSPVDVCEDTFIYWIDLPYHLKIEVLRNLPFPTLWNFMFLSKECMALSSKLKPEVNGVFLLHEPNRVRQNANMGNCSATIIVYYLPRGSTDPDLRKNYTIRFTNINEGCTVSREDDMRIASTGPTYTNESCYAVSMRVLFNMTKYMKSEQISMEIGSVRTEVRHVLDELPKTASLCCERLTVHAHSLAVLTSLIPHVNPGCRLWTYDSDIFNIPANVFIDSDIFDLETVRFSQSFIM
;
A
#
# COMPACT_ATOMS: atom_id res chain seq x y z
N MET A 1 -49.06 44.67 35.60
CA MET A 1 -47.71 44.06 35.48
C MET A 1 -47.80 42.65 36.05
N GLY A 2 -48.11 41.66 35.20
CA GLY A 2 -48.11 40.25 35.58
C GLY A 2 -46.97 39.57 34.82
N GLY A 3 -45.94 39.13 35.54
CA GLY A 3 -44.76 38.49 34.97
C GLY A 3 -45.12 37.09 34.45
N ALA A 4 -44.78 36.83 33.19
CA ALA A 4 -44.85 35.51 32.60
C ALA A 4 -43.66 34.67 33.10
N SER A 5 -43.95 33.57 33.79
CA SER A 5 -42.98 32.55 34.16
C SER A 5 -42.62 31.71 32.92
N MET A 6 -41.35 31.78 32.50
CA MET A 6 -40.78 30.81 31.56
C MET A 6 -40.79 29.41 32.19
N PRO A 7 -41.05 28.34 31.41
CA PRO A 7 -40.92 26.98 31.90
C PRO A 7 -39.43 26.66 32.12
N PRO A 8 -39.09 25.80 33.08
CA PRO A 8 -37.72 25.38 33.30
C PRO A 8 -37.25 24.57 32.10
N ASP A 9 -36.13 24.98 31.50
CA ASP A 9 -35.36 24.19 30.54
C ASP A 9 -35.02 22.85 31.20
N SER A 10 -35.76 21.81 30.82
CA SER A 10 -35.38 20.43 31.15
C SER A 10 -34.02 20.17 30.51
N PRO A 11 -33.00 19.74 31.28
CA PRO A 11 -31.72 19.38 30.69
C PRO A 11 -31.98 18.25 29.70
N VAL A 12 -31.55 18.46 28.46
CA VAL A 12 -31.45 17.38 27.47
C VAL A 12 -30.51 16.37 28.09
N ASP A 13 -31.07 15.24 28.53
CA ASP A 13 -30.33 14.08 28.99
C ASP A 13 -29.61 13.50 27.78
N VAL A 14 -28.46 14.10 27.44
CA VAL A 14 -27.52 13.51 26.51
C VAL A 14 -26.98 12.30 27.25
N CYS A 15 -27.61 11.16 27.02
CA CYS A 15 -27.13 9.88 27.51
C CYS A 15 -25.75 9.66 26.86
N GLU A 16 -24.71 10.12 27.54
CA GLU A 16 -23.33 9.75 27.26
C GLU A 16 -23.20 8.29 27.68
N ASP A 17 -23.67 7.38 26.81
CA ASP A 17 -23.39 5.96 26.89
C ASP A 17 -21.86 5.81 26.82
N THR A 18 -21.26 5.83 28.00
CA THR A 18 -19.82 5.78 28.18
C THR A 18 -19.39 4.34 27.96
N PHE A 19 -18.50 4.19 27.00
CA PHE A 19 -18.07 2.90 26.53
C PHE A 19 -16.64 2.61 26.98
N ILE A 20 -16.41 1.44 27.57
CA ILE A 20 -15.15 1.09 28.22
C ILE A 20 -14.30 0.13 27.36
N TYR A 21 -14.90 -0.81 26.62
CA TYR A 21 -14.14 -1.91 25.99
C TYR A 21 -14.47 -2.13 24.53
N TRP A 22 -13.53 -1.89 23.60
CA TRP A 22 -13.72 -1.98 22.13
C TRP A 22 -14.75 -3.01 21.61
N ILE A 23 -14.81 -4.20 22.20
CA ILE A 23 -15.77 -5.24 21.86
C ILE A 23 -17.25 -4.82 21.97
N ASP A 24 -17.66 -4.04 22.97
CA ASP A 24 -19.09 -3.67 23.15
C ASP A 24 -19.52 -2.49 22.24
N LEU A 25 -18.60 -1.89 21.47
CA LEU A 25 -18.94 -0.76 20.59
C LEU A 25 -19.77 -1.29 19.42
N PRO A 26 -20.94 -0.70 19.13
CA PRO A 26 -21.72 -1.04 17.96
C PRO A 26 -20.89 -0.95 16.67
N TYR A 27 -21.15 -1.87 15.74
CA TYR A 27 -20.38 -2.01 14.50
C TYR A 27 -20.26 -0.70 13.70
N HIS A 28 -21.34 0.08 13.61
CA HIS A 28 -21.35 1.33 12.86
C HIS A 28 -20.44 2.40 13.50
N LEU A 29 -20.41 2.50 14.83
CA LEU A 29 -19.51 3.39 15.56
C LEU A 29 -18.05 2.94 15.44
N LYS A 30 -17.77 1.63 15.48
CA LYS A 30 -16.43 1.10 15.19
C LYS A 30 -15.93 1.56 13.83
N ILE A 31 -16.78 1.46 12.80
CA ILE A 31 -16.46 1.93 11.45
C ILE A 31 -16.22 3.45 11.42
N GLU A 32 -17.02 4.23 12.15
CA GLU A 32 -16.87 5.68 12.21
C GLU A 32 -15.56 6.10 12.89
N VAL A 33 -15.22 5.48 14.03
CA VAL A 33 -13.92 5.67 14.71
C VAL A 33 -12.78 5.34 13.77
N LEU A 34 -12.80 4.14 13.16
CA LEU A 34 -11.72 3.66 12.31
C LEU A 34 -11.56 4.47 11.03
N ARG A 35 -12.65 5.02 10.46
CA ARG A 35 -12.57 5.97 9.35
C ARG A 35 -11.68 7.14 9.75
N ASN A 36 -11.84 7.69 10.95
CA ASN A 36 -11.11 8.89 11.34
C ASN A 36 -9.63 8.66 11.72
N LEU A 37 -9.13 7.43 11.69
CA LEU A 37 -7.73 7.13 11.99
C LEU A 37 -6.80 7.38 10.78
N PRO A 38 -5.55 7.83 11.01
CA PRO A 38 -4.56 7.93 9.95
C PRO A 38 -4.11 6.55 9.46
N PHE A 39 -3.58 6.49 8.25
CA PHE A 39 -3.17 5.23 7.59
C PHE A 39 -2.30 4.33 8.47
N PRO A 40 -1.19 4.80 9.10
CA PRO A 40 -0.33 3.94 9.91
C PRO A 40 -1.07 3.28 11.08
N THR A 41 -1.97 4.03 11.72
CA THR A 41 -2.76 3.53 12.85
C THR A 41 -3.75 2.48 12.37
N LEU A 42 -4.44 2.72 11.26
CA LEU A 42 -5.39 1.76 10.69
C LEU A 42 -4.69 0.48 10.19
N TRP A 43 -3.49 0.63 9.62
CA TRP A 43 -2.65 -0.49 9.20
C TRP A 43 -2.25 -1.37 10.39
N ASN A 44 -1.74 -0.77 11.46
CA ASN A 44 -1.37 -1.50 12.67
C ASN A 44 -2.59 -2.13 13.37
N PHE A 45 -3.73 -1.43 13.36
CA PHE A 45 -4.99 -1.90 13.94
C PHE A 45 -5.42 -3.26 13.36
N MET A 46 -5.18 -3.51 12.06
CA MET A 46 -5.57 -4.77 11.41
C MET A 46 -4.96 -6.02 12.07
N PHE A 47 -3.83 -5.87 12.76
CA PHE A 47 -3.09 -6.99 13.34
C PHE A 47 -3.44 -7.26 14.81
N LEU A 48 -4.36 -6.49 15.41
CA LEU A 48 -4.74 -6.66 16.81
C LEU A 48 -5.68 -7.85 17.05
N SER A 49 -6.56 -8.15 16.10
CA SER A 49 -7.48 -9.29 16.19
C SER A 49 -8.10 -9.62 14.83
N LYS A 50 -8.78 -10.77 14.72
CA LYS A 50 -9.57 -11.14 13.54
C LYS A 50 -10.68 -10.14 13.25
N GLU A 51 -11.32 -9.59 14.28
CA GLU A 51 -12.34 -8.55 14.12
C GLU A 51 -11.73 -7.28 13.54
N CYS A 52 -10.57 -6.85 14.06
CA CYS A 52 -9.89 -5.65 13.58
C CYS A 52 -9.47 -5.79 12.11
N MET A 53 -8.94 -6.95 11.72
CA MET A 53 -8.65 -7.26 10.32
C MET A 53 -9.91 -7.19 9.43
N ALA A 54 -11.02 -7.77 9.88
CA ALA A 54 -12.29 -7.77 9.15
C ALA A 54 -12.90 -6.36 9.02
N LEU A 55 -12.72 -5.50 10.03
CA LEU A 55 -13.17 -4.11 10.00
C LEU A 55 -12.31 -3.25 9.07
N SER A 56 -10.99 -3.27 9.23
CA SER A 56 -10.07 -2.44 8.43
C SER A 56 -10.07 -2.82 6.95
N SER A 57 -10.16 -4.12 6.63
CA SER A 57 -10.22 -4.58 5.24
C SER A 57 -11.43 -4.05 4.46
N LYS A 58 -12.53 -3.70 5.15
CA LYS A 58 -13.70 -3.06 4.54
C LYS A 58 -13.52 -1.57 4.29
N LEU A 59 -12.64 -0.90 5.04
CA LEU A 59 -12.44 0.55 4.94
C LEU A 59 -11.58 0.95 3.75
N LYS A 60 -10.60 0.11 3.37
CA LYS A 60 -9.64 0.35 2.28
C LYS A 60 -9.15 1.81 2.24
N PRO A 61 -8.33 2.24 3.21
CA PRO A 61 -7.79 3.61 3.25
C PRO A 61 -7.19 4.04 1.92
N GLU A 62 -7.42 5.30 1.59
CA GLU A 62 -6.86 5.95 0.40
C GLU A 62 -5.48 6.50 0.73
N VAL A 63 -4.51 6.21 -0.13
CA VAL A 63 -3.13 6.69 -0.05
C VAL A 63 -2.73 7.29 -1.40
N ASN A 64 -1.88 8.32 -1.37
CA ASN A 64 -1.46 9.02 -2.59
C ASN A 64 -0.52 8.16 -3.42
N GLY A 65 0.35 7.41 -2.76
CA GLY A 65 1.21 6.51 -3.52
C GLY A 65 1.99 5.54 -2.67
N VAL A 66 2.33 4.42 -3.28
CA VAL A 66 3.16 3.37 -2.69
C VAL A 66 4.31 3.08 -3.60
N PHE A 67 5.52 3.22 -3.07
CA PHE A 67 6.76 3.14 -3.83
C PHE A 67 7.60 2.01 -3.27
N LEU A 68 7.89 0.99 -4.08
CA LEU A 68 8.91 -0.01 -3.82
C LEU A 68 10.19 0.41 -4.54
N LEU A 69 11.18 0.80 -3.75
CA LEU A 69 12.49 1.24 -4.20
C LEU A 69 13.48 0.09 -4.01
N HIS A 70 14.23 -0.24 -5.07
CA HIS A 70 15.36 -1.14 -4.98
C HIS A 70 16.63 -0.30 -4.80
N GLU A 71 17.41 -0.55 -3.74
CA GLU A 71 18.60 0.27 -3.43
C GLU A 71 19.93 -0.45 -3.70
N PRO A 72 20.24 -0.93 -4.92
CA PRO A 72 21.57 -1.48 -5.17
C PRO A 72 22.62 -0.40 -5.51
N ASN A 73 22.25 0.81 -5.99
CA ASN A 73 23.26 1.75 -6.53
C ASN A 73 22.93 3.27 -6.57
N ARG A 74 21.88 3.77 -5.90
CA ARG A 74 21.70 5.24 -5.81
C ARG A 74 22.57 5.83 -4.72
N VAL A 75 23.77 6.24 -5.14
CA VAL A 75 24.76 7.01 -4.38
C VAL A 75 24.10 8.19 -3.64
N ARG A 76 24.19 8.13 -2.30
CA ARG A 76 24.31 9.23 -1.32
C ARG A 76 23.29 10.37 -1.39
N GLN A 77 22.50 10.48 -0.31
CA GLN A 77 22.46 11.74 0.46
C GLN A 77 22.47 11.57 1.99
N ASN A 78 22.25 10.37 2.56
CA ASN A 78 22.38 10.16 4.00
C ASN A 78 23.35 9.01 4.32
N ALA A 79 24.54 9.34 4.83
CA ALA A 79 25.60 8.41 5.21
C ALA A 79 25.26 7.45 6.38
N ASN A 80 24.00 7.41 6.81
CA ASN A 80 23.50 6.55 7.89
C ASN A 80 22.56 5.43 7.41
N MET A 81 22.27 5.35 6.10
CA MET A 81 21.54 4.20 5.57
C MET A 81 22.53 3.02 5.45
N GLY A 82 22.51 2.12 6.43
CA GLY A 82 23.19 0.82 6.34
C GLY A 82 22.67 -0.01 5.15
N ASN A 83 23.11 -1.28 5.05
CA ASN A 83 22.84 -2.23 3.96
C ASN A 83 21.35 -2.52 3.65
N CYS A 84 20.57 -1.49 3.31
CA CYS A 84 19.19 -1.56 2.89
C CYS A 84 19.16 -2.00 1.43
N SER A 85 18.40 -3.04 1.13
CA SER A 85 18.32 -3.62 -0.22
C SER A 85 16.98 -3.35 -0.89
N ALA A 86 15.95 -3.04 -0.09
CA ALA A 86 14.68 -2.52 -0.59
C ALA A 86 13.99 -1.64 0.46
N THR A 87 13.18 -0.70 -0.01
CA THR A 87 12.40 0.21 0.84
C THR A 87 10.98 0.34 0.25
N ILE A 88 9.95 0.20 1.10
CA ILE A 88 8.57 0.56 0.75
C ILE A 88 8.25 1.89 1.42
N ILE A 89 7.80 2.86 0.64
CA ILE A 89 7.34 4.16 1.14
C ILE A 89 5.87 4.32 0.75
N VAL A 90 5.01 4.52 1.75
CA VAL A 90 3.60 4.87 1.56
C VAL A 90 3.42 6.34 1.86
N TYR A 91 3.03 7.13 0.86
CA TYR A 91 2.62 8.53 1.03
C TYR A 91 1.12 8.61 1.26
N TYR A 92 0.74 9.32 2.31
CA TYR A 92 -0.66 9.53 2.66
C TYR A 92 -0.88 10.97 3.12
N LEU A 93 -2.08 11.48 2.87
CA LEU A 93 -2.53 12.74 3.43
C LEU A 93 -3.08 12.55 4.85
N PRO A 94 -2.75 13.44 5.79
CA PRO A 94 -3.48 13.53 7.04
C PRO A 94 -4.97 13.74 6.78
N ARG A 95 -5.82 13.10 7.60
CA ARG A 95 -7.28 13.26 7.53
C ARG A 95 -7.67 14.74 7.59
N GLY A 96 -8.58 15.14 6.70
CA GLY A 96 -9.06 16.52 6.60
C GLY A 96 -8.14 17.46 5.83
N SER A 97 -6.96 17.00 5.40
CA SER A 97 -6.08 17.75 4.52
C SER A 97 -6.28 17.33 3.07
N THR A 98 -6.46 18.31 2.19
CA THR A 98 -6.28 18.16 0.74
C THR A 98 -4.96 18.75 0.26
N ASP A 99 -4.18 19.34 1.18
CA ASP A 99 -2.93 20.02 0.87
C ASP A 99 -1.82 18.99 0.60
N PRO A 100 -1.31 18.91 -0.64
CA PRO A 100 -0.22 18.00 -1.00
C PRO A 100 1.05 18.21 -0.17
N ASP A 101 1.28 19.41 0.36
CA ASP A 101 2.48 19.74 1.12
C ASP A 101 2.48 19.11 2.52
N LEU A 102 1.31 18.67 3.01
CA LEU A 102 1.17 17.98 4.29
C LEU A 102 1.31 16.46 4.20
N ARG A 103 1.72 15.92 3.05
CA ARG A 103 1.93 14.48 2.87
C ARG A 103 2.91 13.95 3.89
N LYS A 104 2.49 12.92 4.60
CA LYS A 104 3.34 12.13 5.48
C LYS A 104 3.74 10.84 4.78
N ASN A 105 4.85 10.26 5.21
CA ASN A 105 5.29 8.95 4.75
C ASN A 105 5.19 7.92 5.88
N TYR A 106 4.98 6.68 5.47
CA TYR A 106 5.13 5.50 6.29
C TYR A 106 6.12 4.59 5.59
N THR A 107 7.27 4.34 6.22
CA THR A 107 8.41 3.69 5.58
C THR A 107 8.69 2.33 6.22
N ILE A 108 8.80 1.31 5.36
CA ILE A 108 9.26 -0.03 5.73
C ILE A 108 10.58 -0.29 5.03
N ARG A 109 11.61 -0.65 5.79
CA ARG A 109 12.93 -1.02 5.28
C ARG A 109 13.14 -2.51 5.33
N PHE A 110 13.88 -3.00 4.32
CA PHE A 110 14.29 -4.38 4.19
C PHE A 110 15.82 -4.41 4.12
N THR A 111 16.44 -4.96 5.16
CA THR A 111 17.89 -4.97 5.32
C THR A 111 18.42 -6.39 5.16
N ASN A 112 19.41 -6.54 4.27
CA ASN A 112 20.05 -7.83 4.08
C ASN A 112 20.81 -8.23 5.35
N ILE A 113 20.59 -9.46 5.79
CA ILE A 113 21.41 -10.14 6.79
C ILE A 113 22.09 -11.33 6.12
N ASN A 114 23.07 -11.96 6.79
CA ASN A 114 23.92 -13.01 6.22
C ASN A 114 23.20 -13.99 5.30
N GLU A 115 22.09 -14.57 5.76
CA GLU A 115 21.27 -15.54 5.01
C GLU A 115 19.79 -15.14 5.04
N GLY A 116 19.48 -13.89 4.75
CA GLY A 116 18.07 -13.48 4.71
C GLY A 116 17.80 -11.99 4.73
N CYS A 117 16.60 -11.65 5.19
CA CYS A 117 16.12 -10.29 5.27
C CYS A 117 15.49 -9.97 6.63
N THR A 118 15.84 -8.82 7.20
CA THR A 118 15.13 -8.26 8.36
C THR A 118 14.28 -7.07 7.93
N VAL A 119 13.04 -7.04 8.41
CA VAL A 119 12.10 -5.95 8.15
C VAL A 119 12.12 -4.96 9.30
N SER A 120 12.08 -3.67 9.03
CA SER A 120 11.94 -2.64 10.06
C SER A 120 11.03 -1.52 9.60
N ARG A 121 10.38 -0.86 10.56
CA ARG A 121 9.60 0.36 10.32
C ARG A 121 10.44 1.56 10.72
N GLU A 122 10.42 2.59 9.88
CA GLU A 122 11.11 3.85 10.11
C GLU A 122 10.10 4.95 10.43
N ASP A 123 10.47 5.82 11.38
CA ASP A 123 9.75 7.02 11.77
C ASP A 123 10.78 8.15 11.92
N ASP A 124 10.58 9.28 11.26
CA ASP A 124 11.52 10.42 11.23
C ASP A 124 13.00 10.03 11.05
N MET A 125 13.27 9.17 10.05
CA MET A 125 14.61 8.66 9.71
C MET A 125 15.28 7.78 10.78
N ARG A 126 14.50 7.27 11.75
CA ARG A 126 14.98 6.36 12.80
C ARG A 126 14.20 5.05 12.74
N ILE A 127 14.88 3.94 13.03
CA ILE A 127 14.21 2.65 13.18
C ILE A 127 13.29 2.75 14.40
N ALA A 128 11.99 2.77 14.15
CA ALA A 128 10.96 2.84 15.16
C ALA A 128 10.66 1.45 15.75
N SER A 129 10.77 0.41 14.92
CA SER A 129 10.56 -0.97 15.35
C SER A 129 11.19 -1.97 14.39
N THR A 130 11.80 -3.03 14.93
CA THR A 130 12.27 -4.18 14.17
C THR A 130 11.17 -5.22 14.09
N GLY A 131 10.87 -5.66 12.87
CA GLY A 131 9.88 -6.68 12.56
C GLY A 131 10.50 -8.08 12.41
N PRO A 132 9.82 -8.99 11.71
CA PRO A 132 10.30 -10.35 11.52
C PRO A 132 11.56 -10.42 10.65
N THR A 133 12.30 -11.51 10.84
CA THR A 133 13.44 -11.90 10.03
C THR A 133 13.06 -13.11 9.17
N TYR A 134 13.32 -13.03 7.87
CA TYR A 134 13.07 -14.07 6.88
C TYR A 134 14.40 -14.70 6.49
N THR A 135 14.61 -15.96 6.83
CA THR A 135 15.81 -16.71 6.43
C THR A 135 15.66 -17.25 5.02
N ASN A 136 16.74 -17.30 4.25
CA ASN A 136 16.80 -17.84 2.88
C ASN A 136 15.92 -17.12 1.83
N GLU A 137 15.38 -15.94 2.15
CA GLU A 137 14.69 -15.09 1.19
C GLU A 137 15.44 -13.77 1.00
N SER A 138 15.51 -13.30 -0.24
CA SER A 138 16.05 -11.98 -0.52
C SER A 138 15.08 -10.90 -0.05
N CYS A 139 15.63 -9.78 0.42
CA CYS A 139 14.80 -8.65 0.82
C CYS A 139 13.92 -8.09 -0.30
N TYR A 140 14.33 -8.26 -1.55
CA TYR A 140 13.49 -7.83 -2.67
C TYR A 140 12.26 -8.73 -2.81
N ALA A 141 12.42 -10.05 -2.71
CA ALA A 141 11.29 -10.99 -2.70
C ALA A 141 10.32 -10.70 -1.53
N VAL A 142 10.87 -10.54 -0.31
CA VAL A 142 10.09 -10.23 0.89
C VAL A 142 9.34 -8.90 0.73
N SER A 143 10.00 -7.85 0.21
CA SER A 143 9.37 -6.55 0.02
C SER A 143 8.26 -6.58 -1.04
N MET A 144 8.43 -7.31 -2.14
CA MET A 144 7.34 -7.53 -3.11
C MET A 144 6.13 -8.21 -2.47
N ARG A 145 6.34 -9.28 -1.69
CA ARG A 145 5.24 -9.97 -0.98
C ARG A 145 4.50 -9.02 -0.04
N VAL A 146 5.25 -8.20 0.71
CA VAL A 146 4.68 -7.19 1.61
C VAL A 146 3.87 -6.16 0.81
N LEU A 147 4.42 -5.64 -0.29
CA LEU A 147 3.72 -4.70 -1.18
C LEU A 147 2.40 -5.28 -1.67
N PHE A 148 2.42 -6.46 -2.29
CA PHE A 148 1.20 -7.10 -2.78
C PHE A 148 0.19 -7.33 -1.67
N ASN A 149 0.64 -7.74 -0.47
CA ASN A 149 -0.26 -7.89 0.66
C ASN A 149 -0.86 -6.55 1.12
N MET A 150 -0.07 -5.47 1.15
CA MET A 150 -0.57 -4.12 1.48
C MET A 150 -1.67 -3.68 0.51
N THR A 151 -1.47 -3.91 -0.79
CA THR A 151 -2.40 -3.44 -1.83
C THR A 151 -3.79 -4.07 -1.77
N LYS A 152 -3.95 -5.19 -1.04
CA LYS A 152 -5.25 -5.81 -0.77
C LYS A 152 -6.12 -4.97 0.16
N TYR A 153 -5.50 -4.18 1.03
CA TYR A 153 -6.17 -3.48 2.13
C TYR A 153 -6.16 -1.96 1.98
N MET A 154 -5.73 -1.42 0.83
CA MET A 154 -5.70 0.03 0.58
C MET A 154 -6.11 0.33 -0.87
N LYS A 155 -6.52 1.57 -1.11
CA LYS A 155 -6.65 2.14 -2.46
C LYS A 155 -5.51 3.13 -2.67
N SER A 156 -4.75 2.98 -3.74
CA SER A 156 -3.64 3.89 -4.03
C SER A 156 -3.91 4.68 -5.31
N GLU A 157 -3.64 5.98 -5.33
CA GLU A 157 -3.63 6.73 -6.60
C GLU A 157 -2.49 6.20 -7.49
N GLN A 158 -1.32 5.93 -6.90
CA GLN A 158 -0.15 5.44 -7.61
C GLN A 158 0.53 4.27 -6.90
N ILE A 159 0.91 3.23 -7.65
CA ILE A 159 1.90 2.24 -7.20
C ILE A 159 3.10 2.38 -8.12
N SER A 160 4.30 2.52 -7.56
CA SER A 160 5.55 2.54 -8.31
C SER A 160 6.45 1.44 -7.81
N MET A 161 7.00 0.64 -8.71
CA MET A 161 7.93 -0.43 -8.37
C MET A 161 9.14 -0.39 -9.28
N GLU A 162 10.32 -0.40 -8.67
CA GLU A 162 11.58 -0.60 -9.35
C GLU A 162 11.96 -2.07 -9.28
N ILE A 163 11.76 -2.78 -10.39
CA ILE A 163 12.13 -4.17 -10.57
C ILE A 163 13.43 -4.20 -11.35
N GLY A 164 14.53 -4.53 -10.65
CA GLY A 164 15.83 -4.74 -11.28
C GLY A 164 15.80 -5.87 -12.32
N SER A 165 16.98 -6.30 -12.80
CA SER A 165 17.06 -7.47 -13.70
C SER A 165 16.29 -8.66 -13.13
N VAL A 166 15.73 -9.50 -14.01
CA VAL A 166 14.89 -10.65 -13.64
C VAL A 166 15.70 -11.66 -12.84
N ARG A 167 15.84 -11.42 -11.54
CA ARG A 167 16.27 -12.44 -10.60
C ARG A 167 15.14 -13.46 -10.58
N THR A 168 15.51 -14.74 -10.65
CA THR A 168 14.59 -15.89 -10.54
C THR A 168 13.62 -15.73 -9.37
N GLU A 169 14.06 -15.08 -8.30
CA GLU A 169 13.30 -14.70 -7.11
C GLU A 169 12.06 -13.83 -7.40
N VAL A 170 12.15 -12.85 -8.31
CA VAL A 170 11.03 -11.96 -8.66
C VAL A 170 9.94 -12.75 -9.38
N ARG A 171 10.36 -13.55 -10.37
CA ARG A 171 9.44 -14.41 -11.11
C ARG A 171 8.75 -15.39 -10.16
N HIS A 172 9.49 -16.01 -9.24
CA HIS A 172 8.91 -16.90 -8.24
C HIS A 172 7.84 -16.22 -7.36
N VAL A 173 8.10 -14.99 -6.89
CA VAL A 173 7.10 -14.25 -6.11
C VAL A 173 5.85 -13.98 -6.94
N LEU A 174 6.00 -13.58 -8.20
CA LEU A 174 4.87 -13.32 -9.10
C LEU A 174 4.10 -14.60 -9.41
N ASP A 175 4.78 -15.72 -9.65
CA ASP A 175 4.16 -17.03 -9.94
C ASP A 175 3.36 -17.57 -8.74
N GLU A 176 3.78 -17.25 -7.51
CA GLU A 176 3.06 -17.63 -6.29
C GLU A 176 1.88 -16.71 -5.95
N LEU A 177 1.75 -15.56 -6.60
CA LEU A 177 0.62 -14.69 -6.34
C LEU A 177 -0.68 -15.39 -6.75
N PRO A 178 -1.73 -15.32 -5.91
CA PRO A 178 -3.04 -15.76 -6.34
C PRO A 178 -3.43 -15.06 -7.64
N LYS A 179 -3.97 -15.79 -8.60
CA LYS A 179 -4.50 -15.19 -9.85
C LYS A 179 -5.59 -14.15 -9.60
N THR A 180 -6.22 -14.19 -8.43
CA THR A 180 -7.21 -13.21 -7.95
C THR A 180 -6.60 -11.99 -7.26
N ALA A 181 -5.28 -11.99 -7.03
CA ALA A 181 -4.59 -10.85 -6.44
C ALA A 181 -4.54 -9.72 -7.47
N SER A 182 -5.20 -8.62 -7.14
CA SER A 182 -5.26 -7.44 -7.99
C SER A 182 -4.61 -6.23 -7.31
N LEU A 183 -3.73 -5.55 -8.01
CA LEU A 183 -3.21 -4.24 -7.65
C LEU A 183 -4.34 -3.22 -7.81
N CYS A 184 -4.80 -2.69 -6.67
CA CYS A 184 -5.85 -1.68 -6.63
C CYS A 184 -5.24 -0.27 -6.68
N CYS A 185 -4.92 0.22 -7.88
CA CYS A 185 -4.46 1.59 -8.07
C CYS A 185 -4.95 2.24 -9.38
N GLU A 186 -4.96 3.57 -9.42
CA GLU A 186 -5.28 4.31 -10.63
C GLU A 186 -4.12 4.31 -11.63
N ARG A 187 -2.89 4.38 -11.12
CA ARG A 187 -1.65 4.34 -11.91
C ARG A 187 -0.69 3.30 -11.34
N LEU A 188 -0.14 2.47 -12.22
CA LEU A 188 0.95 1.56 -11.91
C LEU A 188 2.17 1.96 -12.73
N THR A 189 3.25 2.32 -12.06
CA THR A 189 4.54 2.61 -12.67
C THR A 189 5.50 1.47 -12.39
N VAL A 190 6.07 0.88 -13.44
CA VAL A 190 7.05 -0.20 -13.34
C VAL A 190 8.33 0.24 -14.02
N HIS A 191 9.40 0.35 -13.25
CA HIS A 191 10.74 0.47 -13.81
C HIS A 191 11.28 -0.94 -13.90
N ALA A 192 11.38 -1.49 -15.12
CA ALA A 192 11.85 -2.85 -15.33
C ALA A 192 12.81 -2.92 -16.50
N HIS A 193 13.95 -3.57 -16.30
CA HIS A 193 14.93 -3.86 -17.36
C HIS A 193 14.48 -4.99 -18.30
N SER A 194 13.32 -5.61 -18.09
CA SER A 194 12.87 -6.76 -18.87
C SER A 194 11.36 -6.78 -19.07
N LEU A 195 10.96 -6.97 -20.33
CA LEU A 195 9.56 -7.16 -20.72
C LEU A 195 8.92 -8.39 -20.06
N ALA A 196 9.70 -9.44 -19.74
CA ALA A 196 9.16 -10.66 -19.12
C ALA A 196 8.56 -10.42 -17.72
N VAL A 197 9.08 -9.43 -17.00
CA VAL A 197 8.53 -8.99 -15.71
C VAL A 197 7.16 -8.36 -15.91
N LEU A 198 7.04 -7.49 -16.92
CA LEU A 198 5.78 -6.83 -17.24
C LEU A 198 4.72 -7.86 -17.61
N THR A 199 5.06 -8.84 -18.46
CA THR A 199 4.15 -9.94 -18.81
C THR A 199 3.67 -10.72 -17.59
N SER A 200 4.54 -10.94 -16.60
CA SER A 200 4.20 -11.65 -15.37
C SER A 200 3.35 -10.80 -14.40
N LEU A 201 3.45 -9.47 -14.49
CA LEU A 201 2.72 -8.54 -13.62
C LEU A 201 1.31 -8.23 -14.14
N ILE A 202 1.12 -8.16 -15.46
CA ILE A 202 -0.16 -7.81 -16.12
C ILE A 202 -1.38 -8.57 -15.55
N PRO A 203 -1.32 -9.90 -15.31
CA PRO A 203 -2.44 -10.65 -14.74
C PRO A 203 -2.92 -10.14 -13.38
N HIS A 204 -2.05 -9.42 -12.65
CA HIS A 204 -2.34 -8.88 -11.33
C HIS A 204 -2.74 -7.40 -11.36
N VAL A 205 -2.90 -6.78 -12.52
CA VAL A 205 -3.30 -5.39 -12.64
C VAL A 205 -4.82 -5.28 -12.82
N ASN A 206 -5.49 -4.47 -12.01
CA ASN A 206 -6.93 -4.28 -12.18
C ASN A 206 -7.26 -3.60 -13.52
N PRO A 207 -8.34 -4.01 -14.20
CA PRO A 207 -8.87 -3.29 -15.36
C PRO A 207 -9.09 -1.80 -15.02
N GLY A 208 -8.65 -0.91 -15.91
CA GLY A 208 -8.74 0.54 -15.73
C GLY A 208 -7.53 1.19 -15.03
N CYS A 209 -6.60 0.40 -14.50
CA CYS A 209 -5.32 0.91 -14.00
C CYS A 209 -4.42 1.34 -15.17
N ARG A 210 -3.87 2.57 -15.10
CA ARG A 210 -2.94 3.08 -16.12
C ARG A 210 -1.54 2.54 -15.88
N LEU A 211 -1.05 1.70 -16.79
CA LEU A 211 0.30 1.14 -16.72
C LEU A 211 1.32 2.07 -17.39
N TRP A 212 2.41 2.39 -16.68
CA TRP A 212 3.53 3.20 -17.13
C TRP A 212 4.79 2.38 -16.96
N THR A 213 5.54 2.18 -18.04
CA THR A 213 6.77 1.39 -18.01
C THR A 213 7.95 2.25 -18.38
N TYR A 214 9.00 2.22 -17.58
CA TYR A 214 10.26 2.85 -17.90
C TYR A 214 11.31 1.76 -18.12
N ASP A 215 11.95 1.80 -19.28
CA ASP A 215 13.20 1.09 -19.47
C ASP A 215 14.29 1.88 -18.73
N SER A 216 14.92 1.23 -17.77
CA SER A 216 15.86 1.86 -16.84
C SER A 216 17.18 2.26 -17.49
N ASP A 217 17.42 1.91 -18.76
CA ASP A 217 18.70 2.15 -19.42
C ASP A 217 18.83 3.49 -20.16
N ILE A 218 17.78 4.32 -20.29
CA ILE A 218 17.93 5.57 -21.06
C ILE A 218 17.15 6.73 -20.41
N PHE A 219 17.89 7.72 -19.91
CA PHE A 219 17.44 9.10 -19.88
C PHE A 219 17.00 9.51 -21.30
N ASN A 220 15.73 9.27 -21.67
CA ASN A 220 14.99 9.98 -22.72
C ASN A 220 13.59 9.38 -22.92
N ILE A 221 12.58 10.23 -22.64
CA ILE A 221 11.25 10.31 -23.26
C ILE A 221 10.32 9.09 -23.06
N PRO A 222 9.09 9.29 -22.54
CA PRO A 222 8.15 8.21 -22.35
C PRO A 222 7.74 7.63 -23.71
N ALA A 223 8.16 6.39 -23.98
CA ALA A 223 7.35 5.53 -24.82
C ALA A 223 6.10 5.24 -23.99
N ASN A 224 5.04 6.02 -24.23
CA ASN A 224 3.70 5.50 -24.04
C ASN A 224 3.70 4.14 -24.75
N VAL A 225 3.70 3.04 -23.99
CA VAL A 225 3.46 1.72 -24.54
C VAL A 225 2.00 1.75 -24.95
N PHE A 226 1.77 2.32 -26.13
CA PHE A 226 0.49 2.32 -26.79
C PHE A 226 0.11 0.87 -27.05
N ILE A 227 -1.20 0.68 -27.02
CA ILE A 227 -2.04 -0.51 -27.17
C ILE A 227 -1.71 -1.40 -28.41
N ASP A 228 -0.67 -1.08 -29.17
CA ASP A 228 -0.32 -1.73 -30.44
C ASP A 228 0.82 -2.76 -30.33
N SER A 229 1.23 -3.17 -29.12
CA SER A 229 2.15 -4.30 -28.95
C SER A 229 1.38 -5.62 -28.86
N ASP A 230 1.94 -6.69 -29.42
CA ASP A 230 1.38 -8.06 -29.45
C ASP A 230 0.97 -8.60 -28.06
N ILE A 231 1.42 -7.95 -26.98
CA ILE A 231 1.03 -8.22 -25.59
C ILE A 231 -0.46 -7.89 -25.35
N PHE A 232 -1.00 -6.90 -26.08
CA PHE A 232 -2.41 -6.54 -26.11
C PHE A 232 -3.11 -7.10 -27.37
N ASP A 233 -2.72 -8.31 -27.80
CA ASP A 233 -3.53 -9.04 -28.76
C ASP A 233 -4.99 -9.01 -28.31
N LEU A 234 -5.86 -8.63 -29.24
CA LEU A 234 -7.30 -8.52 -29.08
C LEU A 234 -7.88 -9.82 -28.49
N GLU A 235 -7.25 -10.97 -28.77
CA GLU A 235 -7.58 -12.26 -28.15
C GLU A 235 -7.29 -12.31 -26.65
N THR A 236 -6.12 -11.83 -26.19
CA THR A 236 -5.76 -11.78 -24.76
C THR A 236 -6.70 -10.85 -23.98
N VAL A 237 -7.05 -9.70 -24.56
CA VAL A 237 -8.03 -8.77 -23.99
C VAL A 237 -9.43 -9.40 -23.95
N ARG A 238 -9.84 -10.12 -25.00
CA ARG A 238 -11.12 -10.88 -25.02
C ARG A 238 -11.16 -12.02 -24.01
N PHE A 239 -10.06 -12.75 -23.81
CA PHE A 239 -9.97 -13.81 -22.82
C PHE A 239 -10.11 -13.28 -21.39
N SER A 240 -9.59 -12.09 -21.08
CA SER A 240 -9.75 -11.48 -19.75
C SER A 240 -11.21 -11.20 -19.38
N GLN A 241 -12.08 -10.93 -20.36
CA GLN A 241 -13.52 -10.71 -20.16
C GLN A 241 -14.27 -12.01 -19.84
N SER A 242 -13.72 -13.18 -20.21
CA SER A 242 -14.34 -14.49 -19.94
C SER A 242 -14.20 -14.98 -18.48
N PHE A 243 -13.42 -14.27 -17.66
CA PHE A 243 -13.31 -14.53 -16.21
C PHE A 243 -14.29 -13.70 -15.37
N ILE A 244 -15.12 -12.86 -16.02
CA ILE A 244 -16.26 -12.19 -15.38
C ILE A 244 -17.51 -12.99 -15.76
N MET A 245 -17.69 -14.14 -15.12
CA MET A 245 -18.98 -14.80 -14.99
C MET A 245 -19.07 -15.52 -13.64
#